data_AF-A0A085GBU4-F1
#
_entry.id   AF-A0A085GBU4-F1
#
_cell.length_a   1.000
_cell.length_b   1.000
_cell.length_c   1.000
_cell.angle_alpha   90.00
_cell.angle_beta   90.00
_cell.angle_gamma   90.00
#
_symmetry.space_group_name_H-M   'P 1'
#
loop_
_entity.id
_entity.type
_entity.pdbx_description
1 polymer ?
#
loop_
_entity_poly.entity_id
_entity_poly.type
_entity_poly.pdbx_seq_one_letter_code
_entity_poly.pdbx_strand_id
1 'polypeptide(L)'
;MKSAILVLIILPSVCLLVSALLYLINRGRYNNLISDFQKKHSLPAPYSLHCNMGYLGSPLMTYFFVRLKERKKIFFIEKNSQAYNFPVEGENYAAINRLKPLYYTFLIGFVCCLLLAAIALLIRTSS
;
A
#
# COMPACT_ATOMS: atom_id res chain seq x y z
N MET A 1 -3.95 23.69 20.64
CA MET A 1 -2.85 23.56 19.66
C MET A 1 -1.79 22.54 20.11
N LYS A 2 -1.21 22.63 21.31
CA LYS A 2 -0.17 21.70 21.80
C LYS A 2 -0.57 20.22 21.73
N SER A 3 -1.78 19.87 22.20
CA SER A 3 -2.28 18.49 22.15
C SER A 3 -2.48 17.96 20.73
N ALA A 4 -2.88 18.82 19.78
CA ALA A 4 -3.07 18.43 18.39
C ALA A 4 -1.74 18.12 17.68
N ILE A 5 -0.71 18.93 17.95
CA ILE A 5 0.65 18.69 17.44
C ILE A 5 1.22 17.38 18.02
N LEU A 6 0.99 17.13 19.31
CA LEU A 6 1.46 15.92 19.98
C LEU A 6 0.80 14.65 19.40
N VAL A 7 -0.51 14.71 19.11
CA VAL A 7 -1.22 13.64 18.38
C VAL A 7 -0.64 13.45 16.97
N LEU A 8 -0.39 14.54 16.23
CA LEU A 8 0.19 14.47 14.88
C LEU A 8 1.60 13.86 14.86
N ILE A 9 2.38 13.95 15.94
CA ILE A 9 3.70 13.33 16.07
C ILE A 9 3.61 11.83 16.36
N ILE A 10 2.73 11.43 17.29
CA ILE A 10 2.63 10.03 17.74
C ILE A 10 1.90 9.17 16.71
N LEU A 11 0.83 9.71 16.12
CA LEU A 11 -0.04 8.98 15.20
C LEU A 11 0.70 8.31 14.02
N PRO A 12 1.58 9.00 13.26
CA PRO A 12 2.31 8.36 12.17
C PRO A 12 3.13 7.16 12.61
N SER A 13 3.81 7.24 13.75
CA SER A 13 4.61 6.14 14.31
C SER A 13 3.73 4.94 14.66
N VAL A 14 2.58 5.17 15.31
CA VAL A 14 1.60 4.12 15.62
C VAL A 14 1.06 3.48 14.35
N CYS A 15 0.68 4.28 13.34
CA CYS A 15 0.20 3.77 12.06
C CYS A 15 1.25 2.92 11.36
N LEU A 16 2.51 3.37 11.29
CA LEU A 16 3.58 2.60 10.66
C LEU A 16 3.86 1.29 11.39
N LEU A 17 3.81 1.28 12.73
CA LEU A 17 3.96 0.06 13.53
C LEU A 17 2.81 -0.91 13.27
N VAL A 18 1.57 -0.45 13.32
CA VAL A 18 0.38 -1.29 13.06
C VAL A 18 0.41 -1.84 11.63
N SER A 19 0.80 -1.02 10.65
CA SER A 19 0.96 -1.45 9.26
C SER A 19 2.04 -2.53 9.11
N ALA A 20 3.17 -2.40 9.81
CA ALA A 20 4.22 -3.42 9.82
C ALA A 20 3.74 -4.73 10.45
N LEU A 21 2.98 -4.68 11.56
CA LEU A 21 2.37 -5.86 12.16
C LEU A 21 1.36 -6.53 11.22
N LEU A 22 0.50 -5.75 10.56
CA LEU A 22 -0.44 -6.25 9.56
C LEU A 22 0.28 -6.95 8.40
N TYR A 23 1.42 -6.42 7.96
CA TYR A 23 2.28 -7.08 6.98
C TYR A 23 2.81 -8.40 7.49
N LEU A 24 3.38 -8.46 8.71
CA LEU A 24 3.90 -9.70 9.28
C LEU A 24 2.83 -10.79 9.36
N ILE A 25 1.63 -10.43 9.84
CA ILE A 25 0.49 -11.36 9.95
C ILE A 25 0.03 -11.86 8.57
N ASN A 26 0.11 -11.02 7.53
CA ASN A 26 -0.37 -11.36 6.19
C ASN A 26 0.74 -11.70 5.19
N ARG A 27 2.01 -11.82 5.63
CA ARG A 27 3.17 -11.97 4.75
C ARG A 27 3.05 -13.16 3.80
N GLY A 28 2.55 -14.30 4.29
CA GLY A 28 2.30 -15.48 3.46
C GLY A 28 1.28 -15.20 2.34
N ARG A 29 0.16 -14.56 2.68
CA ARG A 29 -0.89 -14.20 1.70
C ARG A 29 -0.39 -13.17 0.69
N TYR A 30 0.37 -12.20 1.15
CA TYR A 30 1.02 -11.20 0.31
C TYR A 30 1.95 -11.85 -0.72
N ASN A 31 2.84 -12.74 -0.29
CA ASN A 31 3.75 -13.45 -1.18
C ASN A 31 2.99 -14.37 -2.17
N ASN A 32 1.94 -15.05 -1.70
CA ASN A 32 1.12 -15.92 -2.55
C ASN A 32 0.42 -15.12 -3.66
N LEU A 33 -0.19 -13.97 -3.33
CA LEU A 33 -0.82 -13.09 -4.32
C LEU A 33 0.15 -12.63 -5.41
N ILE A 34 1.39 -12.30 -5.03
CA ILE A 34 2.44 -11.91 -5.98
C ILE A 34 2.80 -13.10 -6.88
N SER A 35 3.08 -14.26 -6.28
CA SER A 35 3.42 -15.47 -7.02
C SER A 35 2.31 -15.89 -7.98
N ASP A 36 1.06 -15.91 -7.52
CA ASP A 36 -0.09 -16.30 -8.32
C ASP A 36 -0.34 -15.33 -9.48
N PHE A 37 -0.12 -14.03 -9.28
CA PHE A 37 -0.17 -13.05 -10.36
C PHE A 37 0.93 -13.30 -11.39
N GLN A 38 2.16 -13.52 -10.93
CA GLN A 38 3.34 -13.73 -11.78
C GLN A 38 3.30 -15.02 -12.60
N LYS A 39 2.51 -16.02 -12.19
CA LYS A 39 2.30 -17.26 -12.99
C LYS A 39 1.65 -17.00 -14.34
N LYS A 40 0.78 -15.97 -14.44
CA LYS A 40 -0.03 -15.70 -15.64
C LYS A 40 0.24 -14.33 -16.26
N HIS A 41 0.82 -13.41 -15.49
CA HIS A 41 0.99 -12.01 -15.89
C HIS A 41 2.34 -11.46 -15.45
N SER A 42 2.98 -10.66 -16.30
CA SER A 42 4.17 -9.89 -15.91
C SER A 42 3.78 -8.71 -15.02
N LEU A 43 4.50 -8.49 -13.92
CA LEU A 43 4.37 -7.25 -13.16
C LEU A 43 4.91 -6.07 -13.97
N PRO A 44 4.20 -4.93 -14.02
CA PRO A 44 4.74 -3.75 -14.66
C PRO A 44 5.95 -3.19 -13.91
N ALA A 45 6.82 -2.46 -14.61
CA ALA A 45 8.12 -1.98 -14.13
C ALA A 45 8.14 -1.35 -12.71
N PRO A 46 7.24 -0.44 -12.31
CA PRO A 46 7.25 0.07 -10.94
C PRO A 46 6.95 -1.03 -9.91
N TYR A 47 6.05 -1.96 -10.23
CA TYR A 47 5.61 -3.02 -9.32
C TYR A 47 6.58 -4.21 -9.26
N SER A 48 7.36 -4.46 -10.31
CA SER A 48 8.44 -5.46 -10.29
C SER A 48 9.57 -5.08 -9.33
N LEU A 49 9.77 -3.78 -9.06
CA LEU A 49 10.67 -3.33 -8.00
C LEU A 49 10.04 -3.54 -6.63
N HIS A 50 8.79 -3.10 -6.44
CA HIS A 50 8.13 -3.17 -5.14
C HIS A 50 7.86 -4.59 -4.63
N CYS A 51 7.66 -5.57 -5.51
CA CYS A 51 7.41 -6.96 -5.07
C CYS A 51 8.57 -7.55 -4.25
N ASN A 52 9.80 -7.06 -4.44
CA ASN A 52 11.01 -7.56 -3.79
C ASN A 52 11.41 -6.79 -2.52
N MET A 53 10.68 -5.72 -2.17
CA MET A 53 11.05 -4.83 -1.05
C MET A 53 10.46 -5.25 0.31
N GLY A 54 9.78 -6.40 0.38
CA GLY A 54 9.11 -6.86 1.60
C GLY A 54 8.08 -5.84 2.10
N TYR A 55 8.17 -5.45 3.39
CA TYR A 55 7.23 -4.52 4.00
C TYR A 55 7.15 -3.20 3.24
N LEU A 56 8.28 -2.60 2.84
CA LEU A 56 8.31 -1.29 2.20
C LEU A 56 7.59 -1.26 0.85
N GLY A 57 7.57 -2.38 0.12
CA GLY A 57 6.84 -2.52 -1.13
C GLY A 57 5.38 -2.97 -0.95
N SER A 58 5.05 -3.53 0.21
CA SER A 58 3.74 -4.14 0.44
C SER A 58 2.54 -3.19 0.36
N PRO A 59 2.60 -1.90 0.79
CA PRO A 59 1.50 -0.97 0.58
C PRO A 59 1.25 -0.69 -0.90
N LEU A 60 2.30 -0.50 -1.70
CA LEU A 60 2.20 -0.18 -3.12
C LEU A 60 1.71 -1.39 -3.94
N MET A 61 2.18 -2.58 -3.58
CA MET A 61 1.68 -3.83 -4.15
C MET A 61 0.22 -4.12 -3.75
N THR A 62 -0.16 -3.81 -2.50
CA THR A 62 -1.56 -3.92 -2.08
C THR A 62 -2.44 -2.95 -2.87
N TYR A 63 -2.00 -1.70 -3.05
CA TYR A 63 -2.68 -0.72 -3.88
C TYR A 63 -2.85 -1.19 -5.33
N PHE A 64 -1.81 -1.80 -5.91
CA PHE A 64 -1.87 -2.42 -7.23
C PHE A 64 -3.01 -3.45 -7.34
N PHE A 65 -3.05 -4.41 -6.41
CA PHE A 65 -4.09 -5.44 -6.43
C PHE A 65 -5.49 -4.88 -6.17
N VAL A 66 -5.62 -3.87 -5.31
CA VAL A 66 -6.89 -3.16 -5.10
C VAL A 66 -7.35 -2.47 -6.38
N ARG A 67 -6.45 -1.83 -7.13
CA ARG A 67 -6.80 -1.22 -8.42
C ARG A 67 -7.16 -2.23 -9.49
N LEU A 68 -6.49 -3.39 -9.53
CA LEU A 68 -6.89 -4.49 -10.40
C LEU A 68 -8.33 -4.92 -10.08
N LYS A 69 -8.62 -5.12 -8.78
CA LYS A 69 -9.96 -5.50 -8.30
C LYS A 69 -11.04 -4.51 -8.69
N GLU A 70 -10.72 -3.21 -8.64
CA GLU A 70 -11.64 -2.13 -9.00
C GLU A 70 -11.66 -1.83 -10.50
N ARG A 71 -10.95 -2.61 -11.33
CA ARG A 71 -10.77 -2.37 -12.78
C ARG A 71 -10.34 -0.94 -13.11
N LYS A 72 -9.57 -0.31 -12.21
CA LYS A 72 -9.04 1.04 -12.39
C LYS A 72 -7.81 1.00 -13.28
N LYS A 73 -7.61 2.06 -14.08
CA LYS A 73 -6.46 2.19 -14.98
C LYS A 73 -5.15 2.06 -14.18
N ILE A 74 -4.31 1.09 -14.55
CA ILE A 74 -2.97 0.93 -14.00
C ILE A 74 -1.96 1.36 -15.06
N PHE A 75 -0.94 2.10 -14.63
CA PHE A 75 0.11 2.52 -15.55
C PHE A 75 0.84 1.27 -16.06
N PHE A 76 1.08 1.20 -17.36
CA PHE A 76 1.67 0.04 -18.05
C PHE A 76 0.81 -1.25 -18.05
N ILE A 77 -0.50 -1.17 -17.81
CA ILE A 77 -1.45 -2.27 -18.08
C ILE A 77 -2.56 -1.75 -19.00
N GLU A 78 -2.81 -2.47 -20.09
CA GLU A 78 -3.91 -2.16 -21.01
C GLU A 78 -5.27 -2.39 -20.35
N LYS A 79 -6.24 -1.49 -20.58
CA LYS A 79 -7.57 -1.54 -19.94
C LYS A 79 -8.33 -2.85 -20.20
N ASN A 80 -8.09 -3.48 -21.35
CA ASN A 80 -8.73 -4.74 -21.75
C ASN A 80 -7.85 -5.97 -21.50
N SER A 81 -6.75 -5.82 -20.75
CA SER A 81 -5.88 -6.93 -20.39
C SER A 81 -6.60 -7.96 -19.52
N GLN A 82 -6.30 -9.24 -19.75
CA GLN A 82 -6.79 -10.34 -18.92
C GLN A 82 -6.32 -10.24 -17.46
N ALA A 83 -5.28 -9.45 -17.16
CA ALA A 83 -4.80 -9.21 -15.80
C ALA A 83 -5.89 -8.67 -14.85
N TYR A 84 -6.90 -7.96 -15.39
CA TYR A 84 -8.04 -7.47 -14.61
C TYR A 84 -9.01 -8.57 -14.15
N ASN A 85 -8.87 -9.80 -14.65
CA ASN A 85 -9.62 -10.95 -14.18
C ASN A 85 -8.95 -11.65 -12.99
N PHE A 86 -7.66 -11.40 -12.73
CA PHE A 86 -6.93 -11.99 -11.60
C PHE A 86 -7.66 -11.89 -10.24
N PRO A 87 -8.29 -10.77 -9.87
CA PRO A 87 -8.97 -10.64 -8.58
C PRO A 87 -10.21 -11.51 -8.41
N VAL A 88 -10.81 -12.01 -9.50
CA VAL A 88 -11.98 -12.92 -9.45
C VAL A 88 -11.59 -14.39 -9.52
N GLU A 89 -10.29 -14.71 -9.63
CA GLU A 89 -9.80 -16.08 -9.63
C GLU A 89 -9.60 -16.61 -8.20
N GLY A 90 -10.26 -17.73 -7.88
CA GLY A 90 -10.08 -18.45 -6.62
C GLY A 90 -10.24 -17.54 -5.38
N GLU A 91 -9.29 -17.64 -4.46
CA GLU A 91 -9.31 -16.90 -3.18
C GLU A 91 -8.67 -15.48 -3.27
N ASN A 92 -8.29 -15.04 -4.47
CA ASN A 92 -7.58 -13.76 -4.67
C ASN A 92 -8.41 -12.57 -4.19
N TYR A 93 -9.73 -12.58 -4.44
CA TYR A 93 -10.63 -11.50 -4.01
C TYR A 93 -10.56 -11.29 -2.48
N ALA A 94 -10.66 -12.38 -1.72
CA ALA A 94 -10.61 -12.37 -0.27
C ALA A 94 -9.23 -11.98 0.25
N ALA A 95 -8.17 -12.50 -0.38
CA ALA A 95 -6.79 -12.16 -0.03
C ALA A 95 -6.50 -10.66 -0.19
N ILE A 96 -6.95 -10.05 -1.30
CA ILE A 96 -6.80 -8.61 -1.54
C ILE A 96 -7.52 -7.79 -0.47
N ASN A 97 -8.76 -8.18 -0.12
CA ASN A 97 -9.51 -7.46 0.92
C ASN A 97 -8.85 -7.55 2.30
N ARG A 98 -8.21 -8.68 2.63
CA ARG A 98 -7.45 -8.84 3.88
C ARG A 98 -6.18 -7.99 3.94
N LEU A 99 -5.62 -7.62 2.79
CA LEU A 99 -4.46 -6.72 2.72
C LEU A 99 -4.84 -5.23 2.77
N LYS A 100 -6.09 -4.85 2.44
CA LYS A 100 -6.53 -3.44 2.46
C LYS A 100 -6.18 -2.69 3.76
N PRO A 101 -6.38 -3.24 4.97
CA PRO A 101 -6.02 -2.54 6.21
C PRO A 101 -4.55 -2.15 6.29
N LEU A 102 -3.63 -2.97 5.73
CA LEU A 102 -2.20 -2.65 5.66
C LEU A 102 -2.01 -1.37 4.85
N TYR A 103 -2.58 -1.30 3.64
CA TYR A 103 -2.45 -0.14 2.76
C TYR A 103 -3.02 1.13 3.41
N TYR A 104 -4.23 1.09 3.96
CA TYR A 104 -4.85 2.29 4.54
C TYR A 104 -4.14 2.76 5.81
N THR A 105 -3.69 1.83 6.65
CA THR A 105 -2.91 2.19 7.85
C THR A 105 -1.58 2.84 7.46
N PHE A 106 -0.88 2.28 6.47
CA PHE A 106 0.34 2.88 5.93
C PHE A 106 0.07 4.29 5.36
N LEU A 107 -0.98 4.43 4.55
CA LEU A 107 -1.33 5.69 3.90
C LEU A 107 -1.64 6.80 4.91
N ILE A 108 -2.41 6.47 5.96
CA ILE A 108 -2.69 7.43 7.05
C ILE A 108 -1.38 7.88 7.71
N GLY A 109 -0.51 6.93 8.08
CA GLY A 109 0.78 7.26 8.68
C GLY A 109 1.64 8.13 7.75
N PHE A 110 1.71 7.79 6.47
CA PHE A 110 2.46 8.55 5.47
C PHE A 110 1.91 9.98 5.30
N VAL A 111 0.59 10.16 5.21
CA VAL A 111 -0.06 11.48 5.12
C VAL A 111 0.22 12.30 6.38
N CYS A 112 0.15 11.70 7.58
CA CYS A 112 0.51 12.39 8.81
C CYS A 112 1.98 12.87 8.80
N CYS A 113 2.92 12.04 8.32
CA CYS A 113 4.32 12.45 8.15
C CYS A 113 4.46 13.63 7.18
N LEU A 114 3.75 13.62 6.04
CA LEU A 114 3.77 14.72 5.08
C LEU A 114 3.21 16.02 5.67
N LEU A 115 2.13 15.94 6.45
CA LEU A 115 1.55 17.10 7.14
C LEU A 115 2.53 17.69 8.16
N LEU A 116 3.22 16.84 8.94
CA LEU A 116 4.27 17.30 9.86
C LEU A 116 5.41 18.00 9.11
N ALA A 117 5.88 17.43 8.01
CA ALA A 117 6.93 18.02 7.20
C ALA A 117 6.51 19.38 6.64
N ALA A 118 5.26 19.50 6.15
CA ALA A 118 4.71 20.76 5.66
C ALA A 118 4.63 21.82 6.77
N ILE A 119 4.15 21.46 7.97
CA ILE A 119 4.11 22.36 9.13
C ILE A 119 5.52 22.82 9.51
N ALA A 120 6.49 21.91 9.56
CA ALA A 120 7.87 22.23 9.90
C ALA A 120 8.51 23.18 8.87
N LEU A 121 8.24 22.97 7.58
CA LEU A 121 8.68 23.86 6.51
C LEU A 121 8.05 25.26 6.64
N LEU A 122 6.73 25.33 6.89
CA LEU A 122 6.03 26.61 7.08
C LEU A 122 6.61 27.40 8.25
N ILE A 123 6.86 26.76 9.39
CA ILE A 123 7.50 27.39 10.56
C ILE A 123 8.89 27.92 10.20
N ARG A 124 9.70 27.10 9.52
CA ARG A 124 11.05 27.49 9.10
C ARG A 124 11.06 28.66 8.12
N THR A 125 10.09 28.75 7.22
CA THR A 125 9.99 29.86 6.25
C THR A 125 9.38 31.13 6.86
N SER A 126 8.68 31.03 8.00
CA SER A 126 8.09 32.16 8.71
C SER A 126 8.98 32.78 9.79
N SER A 127 10.11 32.13 10.10
CA SER A 127 11.13 32.57 11.07
C SER A 127 12.36 33.09 10.36
#